data_AF-A0A2A5J135-F1
#
_entry.id   AF-A0A2A5J135-F1
#
_cell.length_a   1.000
_cell.length_b   1.000
_cell.length_c   1.000
_cell.angle_alpha   90.00
_cell.angle_beta   90.00
_cell.angle_gamma   90.00
#
_symmetry.space_group_name_H-M   'P 1'
#
loop_
_entity.id
_entity.type
_entity.pdbx_description
1 polymer ?
#
loop_
_entity_poly.entity_id
_entity_poly.type
_entity_poly.pdbx_seq_one_letter_code
_entity_poly.pdbx_strand_id
1 'polypeptide(L)'
;MKRVVLAFAALILVGAGGTLLWSHQRSAAAETARVEVIGVAPMLVENLLSYNSDTVDEDLAHAAEGASGTFQDRFAEFGSKTVAPQSKEQGISTKARVVDVGVLSAAADRAEVLVFVDQITTSTARPAPASTSSRVEVTLDRVDGTWLVSAMTPV
;
A
#
# COMPACT_ATOMS: atom_id res chain seq x y z
N MET A 1 -25.96 50.44 12.83
CA MET A 1 -26.57 49.10 12.67
C MET A 1 -26.33 48.48 11.29
N LYS A 2 -26.74 49.10 10.17
CA LYS A 2 -26.58 48.51 8.81
C LYS A 2 -25.15 48.11 8.42
N ARG A 3 -24.14 48.93 8.76
CA ARG A 3 -22.72 48.63 8.49
C ARG A 3 -22.19 47.42 9.27
N VAL A 4 -22.66 47.22 10.49
CA VAL A 4 -22.28 46.07 11.34
C VAL A 4 -22.90 44.79 10.77
N VAL A 5 -24.17 44.83 10.37
CA VAL A 5 -24.86 43.69 9.73
C VAL A 5 -24.17 43.28 8.42
N LEU A 6 -23.78 44.24 7.59
CA LEU A 6 -23.05 43.98 6.34
C LEU A 6 -21.67 43.36 6.58
N ALA A 7 -20.93 43.83 7.59
CA ALA A 7 -19.62 43.28 7.94
C ALA A 7 -19.72 41.83 8.45
N PHE A 8 -20.73 41.53 9.28
CA PHE A 8 -20.98 40.15 9.73
C PHE A 8 -21.39 39.23 8.58
N ALA A 9 -22.26 39.69 7.67
CA ALA A 9 -22.65 38.91 6.49
C ALA A 9 -21.44 38.61 5.58
N ALA A 10 -20.55 39.58 5.38
CA ALA A 10 -19.33 39.37 4.61
C ALA A 10 -18.37 38.36 5.26
N LEU A 11 -18.19 38.41 6.59
CA LEU A 11 -17.38 37.44 7.33
C LEU A 11 -17.94 36.01 7.22
N ILE A 12 -19.26 35.85 7.30
CA ILE A 12 -19.91 34.54 7.12
C ILE A 12 -19.68 34.01 5.70
N LEU A 13 -19.82 34.86 4.68
CA LEU A 13 -19.59 34.47 3.28
C LEU A 13 -18.15 34.06 3.01
N VAL A 14 -17.16 34.79 3.56
CA VAL A 14 -15.74 34.44 3.44
C VAL A 14 -15.45 33.13 4.19
N GLY A 15 -15.99 32.97 5.39
CA GLY A 15 -15.86 31.73 6.16
C GLY A 15 -16.45 30.52 5.43
N ALA A 16 -17.67 30.65 4.90
CA ALA A 16 -18.33 29.59 4.13
C ALA A 16 -17.62 29.29 2.80
N GLY A 17 -17.13 30.32 2.09
CA GLY A 17 -16.34 30.13 0.88
C GLY A 17 -15.03 29.39 1.16
N GLY A 18 -14.34 29.76 2.24
CA GLY A 18 -13.11 29.11 2.67
C GLY A 18 -13.31 27.63 3.03
N THR A 19 -14.36 27.29 3.78
CA THR A 19 -14.65 25.89 4.15
C THR A 19 -15.03 25.05 2.93
N LEU A 20 -15.83 25.60 2.01
CA LEU A 20 -16.20 24.91 0.76
C LEU A 20 -14.96 24.62 -0.10
N LEU A 21 -14.09 25.61 -0.31
CA LEU A 21 -12.86 25.41 -1.08
C LEU A 21 -11.95 24.36 -0.43
N TRP A 22 -11.81 24.39 0.89
CA TRP A 22 -11.01 23.41 1.61
C TRP A 22 -11.56 21.98 1.49
N SER A 23 -12.88 21.81 1.63
CA SER A 23 -13.54 20.52 1.43
C SER A 23 -13.37 20.02 -0.01
N HIS A 24 -13.51 20.88 -1.00
CA HIS A 24 -13.34 20.53 -2.41
C HIS A 24 -11.90 20.08 -2.72
N GLN A 25 -10.90 20.79 -2.20
CA GLN A 25 -9.50 20.41 -2.37
C GLN A 25 -9.20 19.05 -1.72
N ARG A 26 -9.72 18.80 -0.51
CA ARG A 26 -9.57 17.50 0.16
C ARG A 26 -10.23 16.37 -0.62
N SER A 27 -11.46 16.58 -1.10
CA SER A 27 -12.16 15.58 -1.92
C SER A 27 -11.44 15.31 -3.24
N ALA A 28 -10.93 16.34 -3.90
CA ALA A 28 -10.14 16.18 -5.13
C ALA A 28 -8.85 15.40 -4.87
N ALA A 29 -8.11 15.74 -3.81
CA ALA A 29 -6.89 15.02 -3.45
C ALA A 29 -7.15 13.56 -3.06
N ALA A 30 -8.25 13.28 -2.36
CA ALA A 30 -8.66 11.92 -2.03
C ALA A 30 -9.01 11.09 -3.27
N GLU A 31 -9.68 11.69 -4.26
CA GLU A 31 -10.01 11.00 -5.51
C GLU A 31 -8.77 10.74 -6.37
N THR A 32 -7.84 11.70 -6.45
CA THR A 32 -6.53 11.48 -7.08
C THR A 32 -5.78 10.35 -6.39
N ALA A 33 -5.69 10.36 -5.06
CA ALA A 33 -5.05 9.29 -4.30
C ALA A 33 -5.70 7.93 -4.56
N ARG A 34 -7.05 7.84 -4.59
CA ARG A 34 -7.79 6.62 -4.93
C ARG A 34 -7.35 6.01 -6.26
N VAL A 35 -7.28 6.83 -7.31
CA VAL A 35 -6.87 6.37 -8.65
C VAL A 35 -5.42 5.91 -8.65
N GLU A 36 -4.53 6.67 -8.02
CA GLU A 36 -3.11 6.32 -7.94
C GLU A 36 -2.85 5.03 -7.18
N VAL A 37 -3.52 4.84 -6.02
CA VAL A 37 -3.27 3.66 -5.17
C VAL A 37 -3.80 2.38 -5.81
N ILE A 38 -4.93 2.44 -6.54
CA ILE A 38 -5.41 1.31 -7.35
C ILE A 38 -4.37 0.94 -8.42
N GLY A 39 -3.69 1.92 -9.00
CA GLY A 39 -2.66 1.69 -10.02
C GLY A 39 -1.35 1.12 -9.47
N VAL A 40 -0.91 1.55 -8.28
CA VAL A 40 0.42 1.20 -7.74
C VAL A 40 0.40 0.04 -6.74
N ALA A 41 -0.71 -0.17 -6.01
CA ALA A 41 -0.81 -1.23 -5.01
C ALA A 41 -0.56 -2.63 -5.57
N PRO A 42 -1.07 -3.01 -6.77
CA PRO A 42 -0.79 -4.33 -7.34
C PRO A 42 0.72 -4.62 -7.44
N MET A 43 1.48 -3.71 -8.04
CA MET A 43 2.92 -3.85 -8.22
C MET A 43 3.66 -3.93 -6.89
N LEU A 44 3.36 -3.04 -5.94
CA LEU A 44 4.02 -3.02 -4.63
C LEU A 44 3.77 -4.32 -3.85
N VAL A 45 2.52 -4.79 -3.84
CA VAL A 45 2.14 -6.01 -3.13
C VAL A 45 2.71 -7.25 -3.81
N GLU A 46 2.68 -7.32 -5.14
CA GLU A 46 3.30 -8.43 -5.87
C GLU A 46 4.80 -8.50 -5.60
N ASN A 47 5.50 -7.36 -5.56
CA ASN A 47 6.93 -7.28 -5.26
C ASN A 47 7.23 -7.74 -3.82
N LEU A 48 6.44 -7.28 -2.84
CA LEU A 48 6.61 -7.65 -1.43
C LEU A 48 6.30 -9.12 -1.13
N LEU A 49 5.47 -9.76 -1.95
CA LEU A 49 4.99 -11.13 -1.72
C LEU A 49 5.56 -12.17 -2.69
N SER A 50 6.56 -11.79 -3.51
CA SER A 50 7.22 -12.67 -4.47
C SER A 50 8.72 -12.75 -4.24
N TYR A 51 9.29 -13.94 -4.39
CA TYR A 51 10.73 -14.18 -4.36
C TYR A 51 11.04 -15.54 -5.01
N ASN A 52 12.27 -15.71 -5.46
CA ASN A 52 12.82 -16.98 -5.94
C ASN A 52 13.90 -17.47 -4.97
N SER A 53 14.01 -18.78 -4.76
CA SER A 53 15.04 -19.36 -3.90
C SER A 53 16.46 -19.04 -4.31
N ASP A 54 16.72 -18.88 -5.61
CA ASP A 54 18.05 -18.62 -6.14
C ASP A 54 18.49 -17.16 -5.93
N THR A 55 17.53 -16.23 -5.84
CA THR A 55 17.75 -14.78 -5.76
C THR A 55 17.13 -14.15 -4.51
N VAL A 56 16.71 -14.95 -3.52
CA VAL A 56 15.85 -14.50 -2.40
C VAL A 56 16.43 -13.32 -1.61
N ASP A 57 17.74 -13.21 -1.43
CA ASP A 57 18.32 -12.06 -0.73
C ASP A 57 18.12 -10.76 -1.51
N GLU A 58 18.34 -10.82 -2.84
CA GLU A 58 18.22 -9.66 -3.74
C GLU A 58 16.75 -9.30 -3.91
N ASP A 59 15.88 -10.29 -4.14
CA ASP A 59 14.44 -10.09 -4.27
C ASP A 59 13.85 -9.40 -3.03
N LEU A 60 14.21 -9.88 -1.83
CA LEU A 60 13.70 -9.30 -0.58
C LEU A 60 14.31 -7.92 -0.29
N ALA A 61 15.57 -7.69 -0.65
CA ALA A 61 16.18 -6.36 -0.51
C ALA A 61 15.51 -5.35 -1.43
N HIS A 62 15.27 -5.70 -2.70
CA HIS A 62 14.56 -4.84 -3.64
C HIS A 62 13.09 -4.64 -3.25
N ALA A 63 12.42 -5.70 -2.78
CA ALA A 63 11.05 -5.61 -2.28
C ALA A 63 10.92 -4.62 -1.10
N ALA A 64 11.91 -4.57 -0.21
CA ALA A 64 11.93 -3.65 0.91
C ALA A 64 11.96 -2.17 0.48
N GLU A 65 12.42 -1.84 -0.73
CA GLU A 65 12.39 -0.47 -1.28
C GLU A 65 10.96 0.02 -1.57
N GLY A 66 10.01 -0.90 -1.76
CA GLY A 66 8.58 -0.60 -1.91
C GLY A 66 7.84 -0.42 -0.57
N ALA A 67 8.54 -0.57 0.56
CA ALA A 67 8.02 -0.39 1.91
C ALA A 67 8.56 0.90 2.55
N SER A 68 7.89 1.36 3.60
CA SER A 68 8.31 2.55 4.36
C SER A 68 8.16 2.37 5.87
N GLY A 69 8.82 3.27 6.61
CA GLY A 69 8.73 3.36 8.06
C GLY A 69 9.11 2.05 8.77
N THR A 70 8.47 1.80 9.91
CA THR A 70 8.75 0.61 10.73
C THR A 70 8.34 -0.70 10.06
N PHE A 71 7.51 -0.66 9.02
CA PHE A 71 7.17 -1.86 8.25
C PHE A 71 8.32 -2.29 7.35
N GLN A 72 9.02 -1.35 6.72
CA GLN A 72 10.22 -1.63 5.93
C GLN A 72 11.28 -2.36 6.77
N ASP A 73 11.58 -1.84 7.97
CA ASP A 73 12.57 -2.45 8.87
C ASP A 73 12.18 -3.88 9.26
N ARG A 74 10.91 -4.08 9.65
CA ARG A 74 10.40 -5.41 10.04
C ARG A 74 10.36 -6.38 8.87
N PHE A 75 10.03 -5.90 7.68
CA PHE A 75 10.03 -6.70 6.46
C PHE A 75 11.47 -7.17 6.13
N ALA A 76 12.44 -6.26 6.14
CA ALA A 76 13.84 -6.58 5.88
C ALA A 76 14.42 -7.53 6.94
N GLU A 77 14.09 -7.32 8.21
CA GLU A 77 14.52 -8.20 9.31
C GLU A 77 13.92 -9.61 9.16
N PHE A 78 12.60 -9.71 8.96
CA PHE A 78 11.94 -11.01 8.81
C PHE A 78 12.40 -11.75 7.55
N GLY A 79 12.56 -11.00 6.45
CA GLY A 79 13.08 -11.50 5.18
C GLY A 79 14.47 -12.12 5.34
N SER A 80 15.42 -11.37 5.90
CA SER A 80 16.80 -11.82 6.07
C SER A 80 16.98 -12.92 7.13
N LYS A 81 16.23 -12.88 8.23
CA LYS A 81 16.40 -13.84 9.34
C LYS A 81 15.58 -15.11 9.21
N THR A 82 14.50 -15.09 8.43
CA THR A 82 13.54 -16.20 8.38
C THR A 82 13.29 -16.66 6.95
N VAL A 83 12.83 -15.76 6.06
CA VAL A 83 12.40 -16.15 4.70
C VAL A 83 13.58 -16.62 3.85
N ALA A 84 14.66 -15.84 3.77
CA ALA A 84 15.81 -16.16 2.93
C ALA A 84 16.51 -17.47 3.33
N PRO A 85 16.80 -17.75 4.62
CA PRO A 85 17.37 -19.04 5.03
C PRO A 85 16.48 -20.23 4.66
N GLN A 86 15.17 -20.14 4.96
CA GLN A 86 14.24 -21.23 4.67
C GLN A 86 14.06 -21.46 3.17
N SER A 87 14.00 -20.37 2.39
CA SER A 87 13.87 -20.40 0.95
C SER A 87 15.06 -21.09 0.30
N LYS A 88 16.30 -20.77 0.72
CA LYS A 88 17.51 -21.43 0.23
C LYS A 88 17.59 -22.89 0.64
N GLU A 89 17.25 -23.22 1.89
CA GLU A 89 17.32 -24.59 2.41
C GLU A 89 16.32 -25.52 1.71
N GLN A 90 15.11 -25.03 1.44
CA GLN A 90 13.99 -25.84 0.94
C GLN A 90 13.65 -25.58 -0.53
N GLY A 91 14.42 -24.73 -1.21
CA GLY A 91 14.17 -24.30 -2.58
C GLY A 91 12.81 -23.63 -2.76
N ILE A 92 12.35 -22.87 -1.77
CA ILE A 92 11.01 -22.25 -1.80
C ILE A 92 11.05 -21.02 -2.70
N SER A 93 10.16 -20.98 -3.68
CA SER A 93 9.89 -19.79 -4.49
C SER A 93 8.40 -19.48 -4.43
N THR A 94 8.05 -18.21 -4.33
CA THR A 94 6.67 -17.73 -4.29
C THR A 94 6.48 -16.66 -5.35
N LYS A 95 5.39 -16.76 -6.10
CA LYS A 95 4.93 -15.72 -7.01
C LYS A 95 3.53 -15.28 -6.63
N ALA A 96 3.40 -14.03 -6.24
CA ALA A 96 2.12 -13.38 -6.01
C ALA A 96 1.58 -12.77 -7.31
N ARG A 97 0.26 -12.71 -7.40
CA ARG A 97 -0.48 -11.98 -8.41
C ARG A 97 -1.69 -11.32 -7.75
N VAL A 98 -1.83 -10.03 -7.94
CA VAL A 98 -3.01 -9.30 -7.48
C VAL A 98 -4.14 -9.48 -8.48
N VAL A 99 -5.26 -9.99 -7.98
CA VAL A 99 -6.46 -10.26 -8.77
C VAL A 99 -7.38 -9.05 -8.78
N ASP A 100 -7.48 -8.35 -7.66
CA ASP A 100 -8.33 -7.17 -7.49
C ASP A 100 -7.86 -6.29 -6.32
N VAL A 101 -8.25 -5.03 -6.34
CA VAL A 101 -7.96 -4.02 -5.31
C VAL A 101 -9.21 -3.20 -5.00
N GLY A 102 -9.66 -3.25 -3.75
CA GLY A 102 -10.71 -2.38 -3.23
C GLY A 102 -10.13 -1.26 -2.37
N VAL A 103 -10.51 0.00 -2.60
CA VAL A 103 -10.06 1.12 -1.75
C VAL A 103 -10.97 1.27 -0.54
N LEU A 104 -10.42 1.11 0.67
CA LEU A 104 -11.11 1.26 1.95
C LEU A 104 -11.14 2.73 2.38
N SER A 105 -10.00 3.42 2.29
CA SER A 105 -9.87 4.85 2.59
C SER A 105 -8.79 5.50 1.71
N ALA A 106 -8.94 6.79 1.42
CA ALA A 106 -7.94 7.54 0.66
C ALA A 106 -7.92 9.01 1.10
N ALA A 107 -6.72 9.53 1.32
CA ALA A 107 -6.37 10.91 1.58
C ALA A 107 -5.13 11.27 0.74
N ALA A 108 -4.74 12.54 0.74
CA ALA A 108 -3.67 13.05 -0.13
C ALA A 108 -2.33 12.28 0.01
N ASP A 109 -2.03 11.85 1.23
CA ASP A 109 -0.76 11.29 1.68
C ASP A 109 -0.88 9.89 2.29
N ARG A 110 -2.10 9.36 2.43
CA ARG A 110 -2.34 8.03 3.01
C ARG A 110 -3.55 7.37 2.38
N ALA A 111 -3.47 6.08 2.14
CA ALA A 111 -4.60 5.27 1.71
C ALA A 111 -4.56 3.86 2.31
N GLU A 112 -5.73 3.25 2.42
CA GLU A 112 -5.87 1.86 2.82
C GLU A 112 -6.65 1.14 1.73
N VAL A 113 -6.14 -0.01 1.33
CA VAL A 113 -6.71 -0.84 0.27
C VAL A 113 -6.80 -2.28 0.74
N LEU A 114 -7.84 -2.98 0.31
CA LEU A 114 -7.97 -4.42 0.43
C LEU A 114 -7.53 -5.06 -0.87
N VAL A 115 -6.49 -5.87 -0.81
CA VAL A 115 -5.89 -6.52 -1.99
C VAL A 115 -6.19 -8.00 -1.97
N PHE A 116 -6.60 -8.52 -3.11
CA PHE A 116 -6.90 -9.93 -3.33
C PHE A 116 -5.73 -10.56 -4.07
N VAL A 117 -5.08 -11.53 -3.46
CA VAL A 117 -3.81 -12.07 -3.94
C VAL A 117 -3.93 -13.57 -4.18
N ASP A 118 -3.60 -14.00 -5.40
CA ASP A 118 -3.26 -15.38 -5.68
C ASP A 118 -1.75 -15.57 -5.52
N GLN A 119 -1.34 -16.62 -4.83
CA GLN A 119 0.06 -17.01 -4.72
C GLN A 119 0.27 -18.41 -5.25
N ILE A 120 1.35 -18.57 -6.01
CA ILE A 120 1.85 -19.87 -6.45
C ILE A 120 3.18 -20.10 -5.74
N THR A 121 3.29 -21.21 -5.02
CA THR A 121 4.50 -21.59 -4.30
C THR A 121 5.02 -22.93 -4.79
N THR A 122 6.34 -23.02 -4.98
CA THR A 122 7.07 -24.26 -5.30
C THR A 122 8.16 -24.49 -4.26
N SER A 123 8.57 -25.74 -4.07
CA SER A 123 9.70 -26.11 -3.19
C SER A 123 10.41 -27.35 -3.72
N THR A 124 11.63 -27.64 -3.27
CA THR A 124 12.34 -28.87 -3.62
C THR A 124 11.56 -30.12 -3.20
N ALA A 125 10.90 -30.07 -2.04
CA ALA A 125 10.09 -31.18 -1.53
C ALA A 125 8.76 -31.36 -2.29
N ARG A 126 8.21 -30.28 -2.85
CA ARG A 126 6.97 -30.27 -3.64
C ARG A 126 7.17 -29.41 -4.90
N PRO A 127 7.68 -30.00 -6.00
CA PRO A 127 7.93 -29.29 -7.24
C PRO A 127 6.64 -28.91 -7.99
N ALA A 128 5.54 -29.63 -7.72
CA ALA A 128 4.23 -29.28 -8.26
C ALA A 128 3.76 -27.95 -7.64
N PRO A 129 3.40 -26.93 -8.44
CA PRO A 129 2.97 -25.64 -7.92
C PRO A 129 1.72 -25.74 -7.04
N ALA A 130 1.81 -25.21 -5.82
CA ALA A 130 0.67 -25.08 -4.91
C ALA A 130 0.10 -23.67 -5.00
N SER A 131 -1.22 -23.55 -5.19
CA SER A 131 -1.92 -22.27 -5.29
C SER A 131 -2.70 -21.96 -4.01
N THR A 132 -2.60 -20.74 -3.52
CA THR A 132 -3.39 -20.21 -2.40
C THR A 132 -3.93 -18.84 -2.77
N SER A 133 -5.18 -18.56 -2.41
CA SER A 133 -5.76 -17.22 -2.55
C SER A 133 -5.97 -16.62 -1.16
N SER A 134 -5.66 -15.34 -1.01
CA SER A 134 -5.74 -14.62 0.26
C SER A 134 -6.21 -13.18 0.05
N ARG A 135 -6.48 -12.49 1.16
CA ARG A 135 -6.81 -11.08 1.22
C ARG A 135 -5.89 -10.38 2.21
N VAL A 136 -5.39 -9.22 1.84
CA VAL A 136 -4.50 -8.42 2.67
C VAL A 136 -4.99 -6.99 2.69
N GLU A 137 -5.20 -6.44 3.88
CA GLU A 137 -5.34 -5.01 4.07
C GLU A 137 -3.95 -4.37 4.00
N VAL A 138 -3.78 -3.38 3.12
CA VAL A 138 -2.52 -2.72 2.83
C VAL A 138 -2.68 -1.23 3.08
N THR A 139 -1.84 -0.69 3.96
CA THR A 139 -1.72 0.75 4.16
C THR A 139 -0.59 1.27 3.29
N LEU A 140 -0.88 2.31 2.50
CA LEU A 140 0.11 3.04 1.72
C LEU A 140 0.23 4.46 2.29
N ASP A 141 1.48 4.89 2.50
CA ASP A 141 1.80 6.28 2.82
C ASP A 141 2.61 6.88 1.67
N ARG A 142 2.36 8.16 1.36
CA ARG A 142 3.12 8.90 0.35
C ARG A 142 4.35 9.52 1.00
N VAL A 143 5.53 9.02 0.64
CA VAL A 143 6.83 9.52 1.10
C VAL A 143 7.53 10.17 -0.08
N ASP A 144 7.87 11.46 0.05
CA ASP A 144 8.56 12.25 -0.98
C ASP A 144 7.93 12.16 -2.38
N GLY A 145 6.60 12.09 -2.43
CA GLY A 145 5.81 12.01 -3.67
C GLY A 145 5.49 10.58 -4.14
N THR A 146 6.16 9.57 -3.58
CA THR A 146 6.02 8.15 -3.97
C THR A 146 5.15 7.39 -2.98
N TRP A 147 4.23 6.56 -3.47
CA TRP A 147 3.45 5.65 -2.63
C TRP A 147 4.30 4.45 -2.21
N LEU A 148 4.38 4.19 -0.92
CA LEU A 148 5.08 3.06 -0.33
C LEU A 148 4.18 2.34 0.66
N VAL A 149 4.36 1.03 0.81
CA VAL A 149 3.59 0.23 1.78
C VAL A 149 4.12 0.49 3.18
N SER A 150 3.25 0.94 4.09
CA SER A 150 3.60 1.17 5.49
C SER A 150 2.99 0.15 6.46
N ALA A 151 2.05 -0.68 5.99
CA ALA A 151 1.56 -1.85 6.72
C ALA A 151 0.88 -2.87 5.79
N MET A 152 0.91 -4.14 6.20
CA MET A 152 0.14 -5.24 5.60
C MET A 152 -0.44 -6.12 6.71
N THR A 153 -1.74 -6.39 6.65
CA THR A 153 -2.46 -7.19 7.64
C THR A 153 -3.33 -8.24 6.92
N PRO A 154 -3.12 -9.54 7.16
CA PRO A 154 -4.01 -10.59 6.67
C PRO A 154 -5.44 -10.43 7.23
N VAL A 155 -6.45 -10.73 6.41
CA VAL A 155 -7.88 -10.68 6.80
C VAL A 155 -8.44 -12.08 7.02
#